data_AF-A0A352BRG7-F1
#
_entry.id   AF-A0A352BRG7-F1
#
_cell.length_a   1.000
_cell.length_b   1.000
_cell.length_c   1.000
_cell.angle_alpha   90.00
_cell.angle_beta   90.00
_cell.angle_gamma   90.00
#
_symmetry.space_group_name_H-M   'P 1'
#
loop_
_entity.id
_entity.type
_entity.pdbx_description
1 polymer ?
#
loop_
_entity_poly.entity_id
_entity_poly.type
_entity_poly.pdbx_seq_one_letter_code
_entity_poly.pdbx_strand_id
1 'polypeptide(L)'
;MESLIILIFVIGYLAITLEHPLRLDKTVPALIMAALIWGVLAVGFGLGWFEVIDTEGSIFNALTAGEGAMHGFEQTLLHHLGKTAEILIFLIGAMTIVEIIDLHCGFEVLKGAVKTDSKKSLLWIIGILAFVLSAII
;
A
#
# COMPACT_ATOMS: atom_id res chain seq x y z
N MET A 1 11.44 22.78 1.51
CA MET A 1 10.16 22.31 0.92
C MET A 1 9.83 20.87 1.31
N GLU A 2 10.84 20.04 1.57
CA GLU A 2 10.68 18.66 2.10
C GLU A 2 9.84 18.57 3.37
N SER A 3 9.91 19.59 4.24
CA SER A 3 9.09 19.69 5.45
C SER A 3 7.58 19.67 5.18
N LEU A 4 7.14 20.10 3.99
CA LEU A 4 5.73 20.05 3.60
C LEU A 4 5.26 18.60 3.43
N ILE A 5 6.07 17.76 2.76
CA ILE A 5 5.75 16.33 2.57
C ILE A 5 5.72 15.63 3.93
N ILE A 6 6.72 15.91 4.78
CA ILE A 6 6.79 15.35 6.13
C ILE A 6 5.56 15.76 6.94
N LEU A 7 5.12 17.02 6.86
CA LEU A 7 3.94 17.50 7.56
C LEU A 7 2.66 16.80 7.07
N ILE A 8 2.48 16.68 5.75
CA ILE A 8 1.34 15.95 5.16
C ILE A 8 1.34 14.49 5.62
N PHE A 9 2.51 13.84 5.62
CA PHE A 9 2.67 12.47 6.10
C PHE A 9 2.28 12.31 7.57
N VAL A 10 2.80 13.17 8.46
CA VAL A 10 2.50 13.11 9.90
C VAL A 10 1.01 13.36 10.16
N ILE A 11 0.42 14.38 9.52
CA ILE A 11 -1.02 14.67 9.68
C ILE A 11 -1.87 13.53 9.13
N GLY A 12 -1.54 13.00 7.95
CA GLY A 12 -2.26 11.88 7.35
C GLY A 12 -2.18 10.62 8.21
N TYR A 13 -1.00 10.30 8.74
CA TYR A 13 -0.81 9.16 9.63
C TYR A 13 -1.57 9.35 10.96
N LEU A 14 -1.54 10.55 11.53
CA LEU A 14 -2.36 10.87 12.70
C LEU A 14 -3.86 10.70 12.39
N ALA A 15 -4.34 11.11 11.23
CA ALA A 15 -5.74 10.91 10.83
C ALA A 15 -6.11 9.42 10.70
N ILE A 16 -5.18 8.55 10.27
CA ILE A 16 -5.40 7.09 10.23
C ILE A 16 -5.50 6.51 11.65
N THR A 17 -4.61 6.93 12.56
CA THR A 17 -4.59 6.43 13.95
C THR A 17 -5.76 6.97 14.79
N LEU A 18 -6.24 8.18 14.49
CA LEU A 18 -7.38 8.82 15.12
C LEU A 18 -8.72 8.45 14.45
N GLU A 19 -8.80 7.29 13.79
CA GLU A 19 -10.03 6.77 13.17
C GLU A 19 -11.23 6.80 14.13
N HIS A 20 -11.06 6.30 15.36
CA HIS A 20 -12.15 6.18 16.33
C HIS A 20 -12.78 7.53 16.72
N PRO A 21 -12.01 8.60 17.06
CA PRO A 21 -12.60 9.91 17.31
C PRO A 21 -13.10 10.63 16.04
N LEU A 22 -12.51 10.40 14.87
CA LEU A 22 -12.87 11.08 13.62
C LEU A 22 -14.05 10.43 12.87
N ARG A 23 -14.40 9.18 13.19
CA ARG A 23 -15.48 8.40 12.54
C ARG A 23 -15.33 8.35 11.00
N LEU A 24 -14.09 8.30 10.53
CA LEU A 24 -13.72 8.14 9.12
C LEU A 24 -13.10 6.76 8.93
N ASP A 25 -13.41 6.08 7.83
CA ASP A 25 -12.74 4.82 7.49
C ASP A 25 -11.25 5.04 7.22
N LYS A 26 -10.37 4.18 7.76
CA LYS A 26 -8.90 4.28 7.59
C LYS A 26 -8.45 4.46 6.14
N THR A 27 -9.20 3.87 5.21
CA THR A 27 -8.92 3.91 3.77
C THR A 27 -8.98 5.34 3.23
N VAL A 28 -9.91 6.17 3.72
CA VAL A 28 -10.13 7.53 3.19
C VAL A 28 -8.95 8.46 3.52
N PRO A 29 -8.50 8.61 4.79
CA PRO A 29 -7.29 9.39 5.11
C PRO A 29 -6.04 8.86 4.43
N ALA A 30 -5.90 7.52 4.29
CA ALA A 30 -4.76 6.92 3.61
C ALA A 30 -4.69 7.29 2.12
N LEU A 31 -5.83 7.22 1.40
CA LEU A 31 -5.91 7.60 -0.01
C LEU A 31 -5.65 9.10 -0.21
N ILE A 32 -6.22 9.95 0.65
CA ILE A 32 -5.99 11.41 0.59
C ILE A 32 -4.52 11.74 0.83
N MET A 33 -3.92 11.14 1.88
CA MET A 33 -2.49 11.34 2.18
C MET A 33 -1.62 10.92 1.00
N ALA A 34 -1.88 9.76 0.39
CA ALA A 34 -1.15 9.29 -0.77
C ALA A 34 -1.27 10.26 -1.96
N ALA A 35 -2.50 10.65 -2.32
CA ALA A 35 -2.75 11.58 -3.43
C ALA A 35 -2.07 12.94 -3.21
N LEU A 36 -2.11 13.47 -1.99
CA LEU A 36 -1.47 14.75 -1.63
C LEU A 36 0.05 14.66 -1.72
N ILE A 37 0.67 13.62 -1.15
CA ILE A 37 2.14 13.46 -1.20
C ILE A 37 2.62 13.37 -2.65
N TRP A 38 1.96 12.55 -3.47
CA TRP A 38 2.33 12.35 -4.87
C TRP A 38 2.09 13.62 -5.70
N GLY A 39 0.98 14.32 -5.48
CA GLY A 39 0.69 15.59 -6.15
C GLY A 39 1.70 16.69 -5.78
N VAL A 40 2.03 16.83 -4.49
CA VAL A 40 3.05 17.78 -4.03
C VAL A 40 4.43 17.43 -4.59
N LEU A 41 4.76 16.13 -4.69
CA LEU A 41 6.02 15.68 -5.27
C LEU A 41 6.11 16.01 -6.76
N ALA A 42 5.05 15.78 -7.54
CA ALA A 42 4.99 16.11 -8.97
C ALA A 42 5.10 17.62 -9.24
N VAL A 43 4.31 18.43 -8.52
CA VAL A 43 4.35 19.89 -8.65
C VAL A 43 5.67 20.45 -8.15
N GLY A 44 6.15 19.97 -7.00
CA GLY A 44 7.40 20.42 -6.41
C GLY A 44 8.61 20.09 -7.25
N PHE A 45 8.60 18.94 -7.94
CA PHE A 45 9.65 18.62 -8.91
C PHE A 45 9.63 19.62 -10.07
N GLY A 46 8.47 19.90 -10.66
CA GLY A 46 8.34 20.88 -11.77
C GLY A 46 8.74 22.31 -11.40
N LEU A 47 8.57 22.72 -10.14
CA LEU A 47 9.02 24.01 -9.60
C LEU A 47 10.49 24.01 -9.13
N GLY A 48 11.17 22.87 -9.24
CA GLY A 48 12.57 22.68 -8.86
C GLY A 48 12.84 22.64 -7.36
N TRP A 49 11.84 22.31 -6.56
CA TRP A 49 11.94 22.19 -5.09
C TRP A 49 12.59 20.89 -4.63
N PHE A 50 12.65 19.89 -5.51
CA PHE A 50 13.17 18.57 -5.21
C PHE A 50 14.25 18.19 -6.21
N GLU A 51 15.32 17.63 -5.68
CA GLU A 51 16.38 16.99 -6.46
C GLU A 51 16.11 15.48 -6.45
N VAL A 52 16.02 14.88 -7.64
CA VAL A 52 15.77 13.45 -7.78
C VAL A 52 17.05 12.79 -8.28
N ILE A 53 17.41 11.70 -7.63
CA ILE A 53 18.58 10.90 -7.96
C ILE A 53 18.11 9.86 -8.97
N ASP A 54 18.67 9.89 -10.18
CA ASP A 54 18.41 8.86 -11.18
C ASP A 54 19.15 7.55 -10.81
N THR A 55 18.79 6.46 -11.49
CA THR A 55 19.35 5.11 -11.30
C THR A 55 20.87 5.08 -11.50
N GLU A 56 21.42 5.98 -12.31
CA GLU A 56 22.87 6.15 -12.57
C GLU A 56 23.59 6.98 -11.48
N GLY A 57 22.87 7.49 -10.46
CA GLY A 57 23.44 8.26 -9.35
C GLY A 57 23.64 9.75 -9.63
N SER A 58 23.25 10.24 -10.80
CA SER A 58 23.27 11.66 -11.13
C SER A 58 22.06 12.39 -10.53
N ILE A 59 22.34 13.50 -9.85
CA ILE A 59 21.34 14.36 -9.22
C ILE A 59 20.79 15.30 -10.29
N PHE A 60 19.48 15.24 -10.55
CA PHE A 60 18.83 16.15 -11.48
C PHE A 60 17.69 16.92 -10.81
N ASN A 61 17.54 18.17 -11.21
CA ASN A 61 16.45 19.05 -10.83
C ASN A 61 15.76 19.53 -12.13
N ALA A 62 14.47 19.83 -12.09
CA ALA A 62 13.74 20.38 -13.24
C ALA A 62 14.40 21.63 -13.84
N LEU A 63 15.13 22.41 -13.03
CA LEU A 63 15.89 23.59 -13.47
C LEU A 63 17.19 23.27 -14.22
N THR A 64 17.81 22.10 -14.00
CA THR A 64 19.18 21.82 -14.48
C THR A 64 19.24 20.98 -15.76
N ALA A 65 18.19 20.22 -16.11
CA ALA A 65 18.26 19.24 -17.20
C ALA A 65 17.05 19.21 -18.16
N GLY A 66 16.18 20.24 -18.17
CA GLY A 66 15.15 20.41 -19.21
C GLY A 66 14.22 19.20 -19.40
N GLU A 67 13.91 18.84 -20.66
CA GLU A 67 13.03 17.70 -21.00
C GLU A 67 13.54 16.34 -20.47
N GLY A 68 14.85 16.14 -20.37
CA GLY A 68 15.44 14.89 -19.87
C GLY A 68 15.17 14.65 -18.38
N ALA A 69 15.13 15.72 -17.58
CA ALA A 69 14.81 15.64 -16.15
C ALA A 69 13.36 15.19 -15.92
N MET A 70 12.44 15.70 -16.75
CA MET A 70 11.02 15.37 -16.66
C MET A 70 10.76 13.91 -17.01
N HIS A 71 11.41 13.40 -18.06
CA HIS A 71 11.31 11.98 -18.43
C HIS A 71 11.88 11.05 -17.36
N GLY A 72 13.05 11.36 -16.79
CA GLY A 72 13.63 10.56 -15.70
C GLY A 72 12.72 10.54 -14.47
N PHE A 73 12.15 11.68 -14.10
CA PHE A 73 11.19 11.78 -13.00
C PHE A 73 9.91 10.97 -13.24
N GLU A 74 9.33 11.08 -14.45
CA GLU A 74 8.15 10.31 -14.82
C GLU A 74 8.42 8.81 -14.75
N GLN A 75 9.58 8.35 -15.25
CA GLN A 75 9.97 6.94 -15.18
C GLN A 75 10.13 6.44 -13.74
N THR A 76 10.80 7.20 -12.87
CA THR A 76 10.95 6.84 -11.44
C THR A 76 9.61 6.82 -10.72
N LEU A 77 8.75 7.82 -10.96
CA LEU A 77 7.39 7.85 -10.42
C LEU A 77 6.57 6.64 -10.88
N LEU A 78 6.55 6.36 -12.19
CA LEU A 78 5.83 5.23 -12.75
C LEU A 78 6.35 3.90 -12.22
N HIS A 79 7.66 3.76 -12.01
CA HIS A 79 8.25 2.56 -11.42
C HIS A 79 7.74 2.31 -10.00
N HIS A 80 7.84 3.31 -9.11
CA HIS A 80 7.35 3.17 -7.73
C HIS A 80 5.83 3.06 -7.66
N LEU A 81 5.10 3.76 -8.52
CA LEU A 81 3.65 3.70 -8.59
C LEU A 81 3.22 2.31 -9.03
N GLY A 82 3.85 1.81 -10.09
CA GLY A 82 3.59 0.49 -10.64
C GLY A 82 3.79 -0.59 -9.59
N LYS A 83 4.93 -0.60 -8.88
CA LYS A 83 5.19 -1.56 -7.79
C LYS A 83 4.17 -1.44 -6.64
N THR A 84 3.77 -0.22 -6.29
CA THR A 84 2.78 0.00 -5.22
C THR A 84 1.39 -0.48 -5.66
N ALA A 85 0.97 -0.11 -6.87
CA ALA A 85 -0.31 -0.51 -7.47
C ALA A 85 -0.39 -2.02 -7.66
N GLU A 86 0.69 -2.68 -8.09
CA GLU A 86 0.80 -4.14 -8.18
C GLU A 86 0.46 -4.80 -6.85
N ILE A 87 1.08 -4.36 -5.75
CA ILE A 87 0.80 -4.87 -4.40
C ILE A 87 -0.65 -4.56 -3.99
N LEU A 88 -1.14 -3.35 -4.24
CA LEU A 88 -2.52 -2.97 -3.88
C LEU A 88 -3.57 -3.81 -4.62
N ILE A 89 -3.44 -3.97 -5.94
CA ILE A 89 -4.35 -4.78 -6.74
C ILE A 89 -4.26 -6.25 -6.33
N PHE A 90 -3.06 -6.75 -6.05
CA PHE A 90 -2.87 -8.09 -5.48
C PHE A 90 -3.62 -8.26 -4.16
N LEU A 91 -3.48 -7.33 -3.22
CA LEU A 91 -4.14 -7.38 -1.91
C LEU A 91 -5.66 -7.24 -2.00
N ILE A 92 -6.17 -6.37 -2.88
CA ILE A 92 -7.61 -6.24 -3.13
C ILE A 92 -8.15 -7.55 -3.71
N GLY A 93 -7.44 -8.15 -4.67
CA GLY A 93 -7.79 -9.45 -5.22
C GLY A 93 -7.83 -10.54 -4.14
N ALA A 94 -6.76 -10.65 -3.36
CA ALA A 94 -6.66 -11.63 -2.26
C ALA A 94 -7.77 -11.43 -1.22
N MET A 95 -8.00 -10.20 -0.77
CA MET A 95 -9.07 -9.88 0.19
C MET A 95 -10.46 -10.21 -0.39
N THR A 96 -10.69 -9.91 -1.67
CA THR A 96 -11.95 -10.24 -2.35
C THR A 96 -12.17 -11.75 -2.43
N ILE A 97 -11.14 -12.54 -2.79
CA ILE A 97 -11.25 -14.01 -2.83
C ILE A 97 -11.59 -14.54 -1.43
N VAL A 98 -10.92 -14.05 -0.39
CA VAL A 98 -11.20 -14.42 1.00
C VAL A 98 -12.65 -14.11 1.38
N GLU A 99 -13.15 -12.93 0.98
CA GLU A 99 -14.53 -12.51 1.26
C GLU A 99 -15.56 -13.34 0.50
N ILE A 100 -15.30 -13.71 -0.76
CA ILE A 100 -16.17 -14.61 -1.53
C ILE A 100 -16.23 -16.02 -0.91
N ILE A 101 -15.10 -16.54 -0.42
CA ILE A 101 -15.05 -17.83 0.28
C ILE A 101 -15.88 -17.78 1.57
N ASP A 102 -15.78 -16.70 2.33
CA ASP A 102 -16.56 -16.52 3.57
C ASP A 102 -18.06 -16.38 3.27
N LEU A 103 -18.44 -15.61 2.25
CA LEU A 103 -19.83 -15.44 1.80
C LEU A 103 -20.50 -16.77 1.41
N HIS A 104 -19.75 -17.73 0.88
CA HIS A 104 -20.25 -19.06 0.53
C HIS A 104 -20.08 -20.09 1.65
N CYS A 105 -19.82 -19.65 2.89
CA CYS A 105 -19.60 -20.50 4.06
C CYS A 105 -18.44 -21.51 3.86
N GLY A 106 -17.45 -21.21 3.01
CA GLY A 106 -16.31 -22.09 2.76
C GLY A 106 -15.52 -22.40 4.04
N PHE A 107 -15.40 -21.42 4.94
CA PHE A 107 -14.76 -21.61 6.24
C PHE A 107 -15.58 -22.45 7.22
N GLU A 108 -16.92 -22.54 7.09
CA GLU A 108 -17.75 -23.42 7.93
C GLU A 108 -17.47 -24.90 7.63
N VAL A 109 -17.26 -25.25 6.36
CA VAL A 109 -16.86 -26.61 5.95
C VAL A 109 -15.51 -26.98 6.58
N LEU A 110 -14.56 -26.05 6.56
CA LEU A 110 -13.25 -26.23 7.19
C LEU A 110 -13.34 -26.34 8.72
N LYS A 111 -14.17 -25.51 9.36
CA LYS A 111 -14.45 -25.58 10.81
C LYS A 111 -15.08 -26.92 11.20
N GLY A 112 -16.00 -27.46 10.40
CA GLY A 112 -16.64 -28.76 10.63
C GLY A 112 -15.68 -29.96 10.52
N ALA A 113 -14.63 -29.84 9.69
CA ALA A 113 -13.61 -30.87 9.50
C ALA A 113 -12.61 -30.94 10.67
N VAL A 114 -12.41 -29.84 11.40
CA VAL A 114 -11.46 -29.77 12.52
C VAL A 114 -12.17 -29.99 13.85
N LYS A 115 -12.10 -31.21 14.39
CA LYS A 115 -12.61 -31.55 15.73
C LYS A 115 -11.45 -31.85 16.68
N THR A 116 -10.89 -30.81 17.32
CA THR A 116 -9.89 -30.97 18.39
C THR A 116 -10.09 -29.92 19.48
N ASP A 117 -10.01 -30.34 20.73
CA ASP A 117 -10.18 -29.44 21.90
C ASP A 117 -8.85 -28.91 22.43
N SER A 118 -7.72 -29.43 21.95
CA SER A 118 -6.40 -29.00 22.41
C SER A 118 -5.88 -27.80 21.63
N LYS A 119 -5.57 -26.70 22.32
CA LYS A 119 -5.05 -25.46 21.72
C LYS A 119 -3.80 -25.69 20.85
N LYS A 120 -2.94 -26.62 21.25
CA LYS A 120 -1.72 -26.99 20.51
C LYS A 120 -2.03 -27.71 19.19
N SER A 121 -2.94 -28.68 19.20
CA SER A 121 -3.32 -29.40 17.98
C SER A 121 -4.12 -28.49 17.04
N LEU A 122 -4.98 -27.63 17.58
CA LEU A 122 -5.75 -26.67 16.79
C LEU A 122 -4.82 -25.71 16.04
N LEU A 123 -3.79 -25.19 16.72
CA LEU A 123 -2.80 -24.29 16.10
C LEU A 123 -2.06 -24.98 14.93
N TRP A 124 -1.62 -26.22 15.12
CA TRP A 124 -0.94 -26.97 14.05
C TRP A 124 -1.85 -27.27 12.86
N ILE A 125 -3.10 -27.66 13.13
CA ILE A 125 -4.08 -27.94 12.07
C ILE A 125 -4.39 -26.66 11.29
N ILE A 126 -4.70 -25.55 11.96
CA ILE A 126 -4.97 -24.26 11.30
C ILE A 126 -3.73 -23.78 10.54
N GLY A 127 -2.52 -23.96 11.08
CA GLY A 127 -1.27 -23.59 10.40
C GLY A 127 -1.04 -24.36 9.10
N ILE A 128 -1.21 -25.68 9.11
CA ILE A 128 -1.08 -26.51 7.90
C ILE A 128 -2.20 -26.19 6.91
N LEU A 129 -3.42 -26.00 7.41
CA LEU A 129 -4.57 -25.65 6.58
C LEU A 129 -4.38 -24.29 5.90
N ALA A 130 -3.94 -23.28 6.64
CA ALA A 130 -3.63 -21.94 6.12
C ALA A 130 -2.50 -21.97 5.08
N PHE A 131 -1.48 -22.82 5.28
CA PHE A 131 -0.41 -23.01 4.30
C PHE A 131 -0.93 -23.57 2.97
N VAL A 132 -1.76 -24.62 3.01
CA VAL A 132 -2.37 -25.20 1.80
C VAL A 132 -3.34 -24.21 1.15
N LEU A 133 -4.13 -23.51 1.96
CA LEU A 133 -5.09 -22.51 1.47
C LEU A 133 -4.38 -21.32 0.81
N SER A 134 -3.20 -20.93 1.30
CA SER A 134 -2.35 -19.88 0.69
C SER A 134 -1.82 -20.23 -0.70
N ALA A 135 -1.83 -21.51 -1.11
CA ALA A 135 -1.44 -21.88 -2.47
C ALA A 135 -2.60 -21.77 -3.48
N ILE A 136 -3.83 -21.67 -2.96
CA ILE A 136 -5.08 -21.62 -3.75
C ILE A 136 -5.55 -20.16 -3.92
N ILE A 137 -5.27 -19.31 -2.94
CA ILE A 137 -5.58 -17.88 -2.88
C ILE A 137 -4.35 -17.08 -3.29
#